data_AF-W9VBR5-F1
#
_entry.id   AF-W9VBR5-F1
#
_cell.length_a   1.000
_cell.length_b   1.000
_cell.length_c   1.000
_cell.angle_alpha   90.00
_cell.angle_beta   90.00
_cell.angle_gamma   90.00
#
_symmetry.space_group_name_H-M   'P 1'
#
loop_
_entity.id
_entity.type
_entity.pdbx_description
1 polymer ?
#
loop_
_entity_poly.entity_id
_entity_poly.type
_entity_poly.pdbx_seq_one_letter_code
_entity_poly.pdbx_strand_id
1 'polypeptide(L)'
;MTPLEKVEALYEELVVSYGDGRQREIRAASKLLLIALFELKEHDNRGWQDLVEDHVRMLRDEPERYRRLIDANRGRTKGLGLEDADLQDFVA
;
A
#
# COMPACT_ATOMS: atom_id res chain seq x y z
N MET A 1 15.88 -2.72 -1.16
CA MET A 1 14.66 -1.95 -1.45
C MET A 1 13.63 -2.87 -2.11
N THR A 2 12.62 -3.25 -1.34
CA THR A 2 11.43 -3.96 -1.82
C THR A 2 10.58 -3.03 -2.70
N PRO A 3 9.62 -3.57 -3.48
CA PRO A 3 8.68 -2.73 -4.22
C PRO A 3 7.94 -1.72 -3.34
N LEU A 4 7.54 -2.11 -2.13
CA LEU A 4 6.89 -1.21 -1.19
C LEU A 4 7.83 -0.09 -0.73
N GLU A 5 9.08 -0.41 -0.39
CA GLU A 5 10.07 0.60 -0.01
C GLU A 5 10.35 1.60 -1.15
N LYS A 6 10.22 1.20 -2.43
CA LYS A 6 10.30 2.13 -3.57
C LYS A 6 9.13 3.11 -3.62
N VAL A 7 7.91 2.61 -3.33
CA VAL A 7 6.71 3.47 -3.27
C VAL A 7 6.80 4.43 -2.08
N GLU A 8 7.35 3.98 -0.96
CA GLU A 8 7.60 4.83 0.21
C GLU A 8 8.62 5.93 -0.09
N ALA A 9 9.72 5.60 -0.78
CA ALA A 9 10.69 6.60 -1.23
C ALA A 9 10.04 7.63 -2.19
N LEU A 10 9.22 7.18 -3.14
CA LEU A 10 8.49 8.08 -4.03
C LEU A 10 7.50 8.99 -3.26
N TYR A 11 6.82 8.45 -2.24
CA TYR A 11 5.96 9.25 -1.37
C TYR A 11 6.74 10.36 -0.68
N GLU A 12 7.91 10.03 -0.10
CA GLU A 12 8.78 11.01 0.56
C GLU A 12 9.26 12.09 -0.41
N GLU A 13 9.66 11.72 -1.63
CA GLU A 13 10.04 12.66 -2.69
C GLU A 13 8.88 13.60 -3.05
N LEU A 14 7.66 13.08 -3.18
CA LEU A 14 6.47 13.89 -3.44
C LEU A 14 6.20 14.86 -2.30
N VAL A 15 6.29 14.41 -1.04
CA VAL A 15 6.10 15.28 0.13
C VAL A 15 7.12 16.42 0.15
N VAL A 16 8.39 16.12 -0.13
CA VAL A 16 9.46 17.11 -0.21
C VAL A 16 9.21 18.10 -1.35
N SER A 17 8.74 17.64 -2.52
CA SER A 17 8.46 18.51 -3.67
C SER A 17 7.39 19.57 -3.40
N TYR A 18 6.49 19.33 -2.43
CA TYR A 18 5.45 20.27 -2.03
C TYR A 18 5.93 21.35 -1.04
N GLY A 19 7.18 21.28 -0.54
CA GLY A 19 7.75 22.28 0.38
C GLY A 19 6.89 22.50 1.63
N ASP A 20 6.62 23.76 1.98
CA ASP A 20 5.79 24.15 3.13
C ASP A 20 4.29 24.24 2.82
N GLY A 21 3.85 23.71 1.67
CA GLY A 21 2.44 23.74 1.32
C GLY A 21 1.60 22.95 2.32
N ARG A 22 0.58 23.58 2.95
CA ARG A 22 -0.38 22.94 3.89
C ARG A 22 -0.85 21.57 3.39
N GLN A 23 -0.86 20.53 4.23
CA GLN A 23 -1.37 19.19 3.85
C GLN A 23 -0.58 18.49 2.72
N ARG A 24 0.73 18.71 2.63
CA ARG A 24 1.61 18.07 1.62
C ARG A 24 1.57 16.54 1.66
N GLU A 25 1.50 15.95 2.85
CA GLU A 25 1.38 14.51 3.07
C GLU A 25 0.08 13.98 2.46
N ILE A 26 -1.04 14.67 2.71
CA ILE A 26 -2.36 14.31 2.17
C ILE A 26 -2.34 14.44 0.64
N ARG A 27 -1.73 15.50 0.08
CA ARG A 27 -1.62 15.67 -1.38
C ARG A 27 -0.80 14.57 -2.02
N ALA A 28 0.36 14.25 -1.46
CA ALA A 28 1.23 13.19 -1.96
C ALA A 28 0.52 11.83 -1.93
N ALA A 29 -0.08 11.47 -0.78
CA ALA A 29 -0.84 10.23 -0.63
C ALA A 29 -2.03 10.17 -1.60
N SER A 30 -2.77 11.28 -1.77
CA SER A 30 -3.90 11.36 -2.70
C SER A 30 -3.45 11.15 -4.15
N LYS A 31 -2.30 11.69 -4.54
CA LYS A 31 -1.75 11.50 -5.90
C LYS A 31 -1.36 10.04 -6.15
N LEU A 32 -0.73 9.39 -5.18
CA LEU A 32 -0.41 7.97 -5.27
C LEU A 32 -1.69 7.13 -5.35
N LEU A 33 -2.69 7.43 -4.53
CA LEU A 33 -3.98 6.74 -4.55
C LEU A 33 -4.70 6.88 -5.89
N LEU A 34 -4.72 8.09 -6.49
CA LEU A 34 -5.34 8.32 -7.80
C LEU A 34 -4.74 7.44 -8.88
N ILE A 35 -3.41 7.33 -8.93
CA ILE A 35 -2.72 6.46 -9.90
C ILE A 35 -2.99 4.99 -9.57
N ALA A 36 -2.88 4.59 -8.32
CA ALA A 36 -3.12 3.20 -7.91
C ALA A 36 -4.53 2.72 -8.30
N LEU A 37 -5.56 3.53 -8.05
CA LEU A 37 -6.94 3.19 -8.42
C LEU A 37 -7.12 3.11 -9.94
N PHE A 38 -6.46 3.98 -10.71
CA PHE A 38 -6.52 3.94 -12.17
C PHE A 38 -5.90 2.67 -12.72
N GLU A 39 -4.70 2.31 -12.26
CA GLU A 39 -4.00 1.09 -12.69
C GLU A 39 -4.72 -0.19 -12.23
N LEU A 40 -5.25 -0.21 -11.01
CA LEU A 40 -6.05 -1.35 -10.51
C LEU A 40 -7.28 -1.60 -11.37
N LYS A 41 -8.02 -0.53 -11.71
CA LYS A 41 -9.18 -0.63 -12.60
C LYS A 41 -8.79 -1.14 -13.99
N GLU A 42 -7.65 -0.70 -14.52
CA GLU A 42 -7.19 -1.07 -15.87
C GLU A 42 -6.74 -2.54 -15.96
N HIS A 43 -6.15 -3.07 -14.89
CA HIS A 43 -5.52 -4.39 -14.89
C HIS A 43 -6.32 -5.48 -14.17
N ASP A 44 -7.27 -5.14 -13.32
CA ASP A 44 -8.16 -6.09 -12.67
C ASP A 44 -9.62 -5.84 -13.10
N ASN A 45 -10.06 -6.61 -14.08
CA ASN A 45 -11.38 -6.46 -14.68
C ASN A 45 -12.55 -6.93 -13.81
N ARG A 46 -12.33 -7.55 -12.63
CA ARG A 46 -13.43 -8.15 -11.85
C ARG A 46 -13.35 -8.04 -10.32
N GLY A 47 -12.23 -7.63 -9.72
CA GLY A 47 -12.06 -7.64 -8.25
C GLY A 47 -11.52 -6.36 -7.62
N TRP A 48 -11.16 -5.34 -8.40
CA TRP A 48 -10.40 -4.21 -7.86
C TRP A 48 -11.17 -3.39 -6.82
N GLN A 49 -12.50 -3.35 -6.92
CA GLN A 49 -13.36 -2.65 -5.97
C GLN A 49 -13.37 -3.37 -4.62
N ASP A 50 -13.60 -4.68 -4.64
CA ASP A 50 -13.58 -5.53 -3.44
C ASP A 50 -12.21 -5.45 -2.75
N LEU A 51 -11.13 -5.47 -3.55
CA LEU A 51 -9.76 -5.30 -3.04
C LEU A 51 -9.59 -3.99 -2.27
N VAL A 52 -10.03 -2.87 -2.87
CA VAL A 52 -9.94 -1.54 -2.23
C VAL A 52 -10.82 -1.48 -0.99
N GLU A 53 -12.03 -2.03 -1.05
CA GLU A 53 -12.95 -2.09 0.09
C GLU A 53 -12.36 -2.90 1.24
N ASP A 54 -11.68 -4.01 0.95
CA ASP A 54 -10.99 -4.83 1.93
C ASP A 54 -9.84 -4.08 2.62
N HIS A 55 -9.04 -3.33 1.87
CA HIS A 55 -8.01 -2.47 2.43
C HIS A 55 -8.62 -1.40 3.36
N VAL A 56 -9.70 -0.75 2.96
CA VAL A 56 -10.39 0.28 3.76
C VAL A 56 -11.01 -0.34 5.02
N ARG A 57 -11.64 -1.50 4.89
CA ARG A 57 -12.23 -2.25 6.00
C ARG A 57 -11.16 -2.65 7.01
N MET A 58 -10.05 -3.22 6.56
CA MET A 58 -8.95 -3.62 7.45
C MET A 58 -8.31 -2.42 8.16
N LEU A 59 -8.13 -1.28 7.47
CA LEU A 59 -7.63 -0.06 8.10
C LEU A 59 -8.57 0.46 9.21
N ARG A 60 -9.88 0.37 8.99
CA ARG A 60 -10.90 0.83 9.94
C ARG A 60 -11.04 -0.11 11.14
N ASP A 61 -11.09 -1.41 10.88
CA ASP A 61 -11.53 -2.41 11.85
C ASP A 61 -10.33 -3.15 12.50
N GLU A 62 -9.19 -3.26 11.82
CA GLU A 62 -8.00 -4.00 12.25
C GLU A 62 -6.66 -3.27 11.93
N PRO A 63 -6.44 -2.02 12.40
CA PRO A 63 -5.29 -1.20 11.99
C PRO A 63 -3.93 -1.83 12.33
N GLU A 64 -3.83 -2.59 13.42
CA GLU A 64 -2.61 -3.31 13.79
C GLU A 64 -2.29 -4.47 12.83
N ARG A 65 -3.33 -5.14 12.32
CA ARG A 65 -3.15 -6.17 11.29
C ARG A 65 -2.66 -5.53 9.98
N TYR A 66 -3.23 -4.38 9.62
CA TYR A 66 -2.78 -3.62 8.46
C TYR A 66 -1.31 -3.17 8.58
N ARG A 67 -0.90 -2.73 9.78
CA ARG A 67 0.51 -2.38 10.05
C ARG A 67 1.44 -3.57 9.84
N ARG A 68 1.08 -4.74 10.38
CA ARG A 68 1.86 -5.98 10.19
C ARG A 68 1.98 -6.36 8.72
N LEU A 69 0.91 -6.23 7.94
CA LEU A 69 0.92 -6.47 6.49
C LEU A 69 1.92 -5.57 5.76
N ILE A 70 1.91 -4.26 6.06
CA ILE A 70 2.87 -3.29 5.53
C ILE A 70 4.31 -3.67 5.92
N ASP A 71 4.54 -4.01 7.19
CA ASP A 71 5.87 -4.37 7.68
C ASP A 71 6.42 -5.66 7.05
N ALA A 72 5.56 -6.65 6.79
CA ALA A 72 5.95 -7.86 6.07
C ALA A 72 6.43 -7.55 4.65
N ASN A 73 5.76 -6.61 3.97
CA ASN A 73 6.09 -6.19 2.60
C ASN A 73 7.34 -5.30 2.49
N ARG A 74 7.75 -4.62 3.58
CA ARG A 74 9.04 -3.92 3.65
C ARG A 74 10.25 -4.86 3.63
N GLY A 75 10.05 -6.18 3.80
CA GLY A 75 11.10 -7.18 3.61
C GLY A 75 11.73 -7.70 4.89
N ARG A 76 11.18 -7.40 6.09
CA ARG A 76 11.67 -7.96 7.36
C ARG A 76 11.41 -9.47 7.53
N THR A 77 10.61 -10.08 6.66
CA THR A 77 10.27 -11.52 6.76
C THR A 77 11.00 -12.39 5.73
N LYS A 78 11.81 -11.84 4.81
CA LYS A 78 12.53 -12.67 3.82
C LYS A 78 13.76 -13.40 4.38
N GLY A 79 14.05 -13.26 5.67
CA GLY A 79 15.19 -13.88 6.36
C GLY A 79 14.85 -14.69 7.62
N LEU A 80 13.58 -14.81 7.98
CA LEU A 80 13.12 -15.65 9.10
C LEU A 80 12.01 -16.51 8.54
N GLY A 81 12.28 -17.80 8.32
CA GLY A 81 11.37 -18.78 7.71
C GLY A 81 10.06 -18.95 8.47
N LEU A 82 9.18 -17.96 8.33
CA LEU A 82 7.79 -17.98 8.75
C LEU A 82 6.97 -18.16 7.47
N GLU A 83 6.83 -19.44 7.16
CA GLU A 83 5.86 -20.14 6.31
C GLU A 83 4.75 -19.28 5.67
N ASP A 84 4.84 -19.12 4.34
CA ASP A 84 3.89 -19.44 3.26
C ASP A 84 2.35 -19.41 3.45
N ALA A 85 1.76 -19.01 4.58
CA ALA A 85 0.31 -19.11 4.77
C ALA A 85 -0.52 -17.87 4.38
N ASP A 86 0.04 -16.65 4.42
CA ASP A 86 -0.78 -15.42 4.35
C ASP A 86 -0.65 -14.62 3.03
N LEU A 87 0.20 -15.05 2.10
CA LEU A 87 0.44 -14.33 0.83
C LEU A 87 -0.34 -14.89 -0.37
N GLN A 88 -0.92 -16.08 -0.27
CA GLN A 88 -1.72 -16.67 -1.35
C GLN A 88 -3.15 -16.12 -1.42
N ASP A 89 -3.67 -15.51 -0.34
CA ASP A 89 -5.05 -15.04 -0.27
C ASP A 89 -5.31 -13.68 -0.94
N PHE A 90 -4.28 -12.99 -1.44
CA PHE A 90 -4.43 -11.62 -1.95
C PHE A 90 -4.42 -11.50 -3.48
N VAL A 91 -4.08 -12.56 -4.24
CA VAL A 91 -4.05 -12.53 -5.72
C VAL A 91 -4.63 -13.81 -6.34
N ALA A 92 -5.64 -14.42 -5.70
CA ALA A 92 -6.38 -15.55 -6.26
C ALA A 92 -7.74 -15.12 -6.82
#